data_AF-A0A925FBP9-F1
#
_entry.id   AF-A0A925FBP9-F1
#
_cell.length_a   1.000
_cell.length_b   1.000
_cell.length_c   1.000
_cell.angle_alpha   90.00
_cell.angle_beta   90.00
_cell.angle_gamma   90.00
#
_symmetry.space_group_name_H-M   'P 1'
#
loop_
_entity.id
_entity.type
_entity.pdbx_description
1 polymer ?
#
loop_
_entity_poly.entity_id
_entity_poly.type
_entity_poly.pdbx_seq_one_letter_code
_entity_poly.pdbx_strand_id
1 'polypeptide(L)'
;MKKLLFPLALGTALLTSALAQKPLDLKAIKGQCGCQAVTFKYAETFSPNPEYKFKDRKELGGLEWVFVDEETPSKLVLMHLLVINDSTVIKHWREDWSYENTALLAYQQGKIWNNTLKTKPEVKDQWTQKVFEVDDSPRYEGTATWNHADGRHTWENTTDAPLPRREYTTRSDYTVLRRTNRIVVSETGYLHDQDNAKVLRNDEGETVIAYEKGINDYRRVPATACQAAQIWWTCEPCGTN
;
A
#
# COMPACT_ATOMS: atom_id res chain seq x y z
N MET A 1 71.49 22.42 -0.10
CA MET A 1 70.13 22.68 -0.64
C MET A 1 69.13 21.86 0.17
N LYS A 2 68.36 22.48 1.06
CA LYS A 2 67.35 21.81 1.89
C LYS A 2 66.10 21.55 1.04
N LYS A 3 65.74 20.28 0.81
CA LYS A 3 64.48 19.93 0.14
C LYS A 3 63.35 19.95 1.17
N LEU A 4 62.44 20.92 1.07
CA LEU A 4 61.18 20.92 1.80
C LEU A 4 60.26 19.85 1.20
N LEU A 5 59.79 18.94 2.04
CA LEU A 5 58.70 18.02 1.74
C LEU A 5 57.39 18.68 2.20
N PHE A 6 56.49 18.96 1.24
CA PHE A 6 55.10 19.32 1.53
C PHE A 6 54.27 18.03 1.67
N PRO A 7 53.45 17.87 2.73
CA PRO A 7 52.52 16.76 2.80
C PRO A 7 51.32 17.03 1.89
N LEU A 8 51.05 16.08 0.98
CA LEU A 8 49.86 16.07 0.14
C LEU A 8 48.66 15.67 1.03
N ALA A 9 47.77 16.62 1.31
CA ALA A 9 46.53 16.36 2.02
C ALA A 9 45.61 15.52 1.12
N LEU A 10 45.42 14.26 1.48
CA LEU A 10 44.51 13.34 0.80
C LEU A 10 43.08 13.67 1.26
N GLY A 11 42.34 14.40 0.43
CA GLY A 11 40.93 14.69 0.67
C GLY A 11 40.10 13.40 0.58
N THR A 12 39.52 12.98 1.71
CA THR A 12 38.51 11.92 1.75
C THR A 12 37.24 12.41 1.09
N ALA A 13 36.99 11.98 -0.15
CA ALA A 13 35.67 12.10 -0.76
C ALA A 13 34.69 11.23 0.04
N LEU A 14 33.77 11.87 0.77
CA LEU A 14 32.60 11.19 1.30
C LEU A 14 31.78 10.68 0.12
N LEU A 15 31.89 9.37 -0.16
CA LEU A 15 30.96 8.65 -1.01
C LEU A 15 29.62 8.65 -0.27
N THR A 16 28.78 9.64 -0.56
CA THR A 16 27.36 9.54 -0.28
C THR A 16 26.87 8.34 -1.06
N SER A 17 26.49 7.28 -0.34
CA SER A 17 25.82 6.13 -0.94
C SER A 17 24.47 6.64 -1.42
N ALA A 18 24.39 7.01 -2.70
CA ALA A 18 23.11 7.19 -3.34
C ALA A 18 22.34 5.88 -3.13
N LEU A 19 21.15 5.96 -2.54
CA LEU A 19 20.21 4.84 -2.48
C LEU A 19 19.90 4.49 -3.94
N ALA A 20 20.56 3.48 -4.48
CA ALA A 20 20.36 3.05 -5.85
C ALA A 20 19.07 2.22 -5.89
N GLN A 21 17.92 2.90 -5.84
CA GLN A 21 16.63 2.30 -6.08
C GLN A 21 16.67 1.55 -7.42
N LYS A 22 16.09 0.35 -7.45
CA LYS A 22 15.98 -0.42 -8.69
C LYS A 22 14.98 0.29 -9.62
N PRO A 23 15.38 0.65 -10.86
CA PRO A 23 14.46 1.33 -11.80
C PRO A 23 13.19 0.54 -12.12
N LEU A 24 13.26 -0.80 -12.06
CA LEU A 24 12.10 -1.67 -12.28
C LEU A 24 11.07 -1.56 -11.14
N ASP A 25 11.50 -1.47 -9.89
CA ASP A 25 10.62 -1.27 -8.74
C ASP A 25 9.85 0.05 -8.86
N LEU A 26 10.56 1.14 -9.17
CA LEU A 26 9.95 2.46 -9.40
C LEU A 26 8.94 2.43 -10.55
N LYS A 27 9.30 1.76 -11.66
CA LYS A 27 8.41 1.58 -12.81
C LYS A 27 7.16 0.78 -12.43
N ALA A 28 7.30 -0.25 -11.59
CA ALA A 28 6.18 -1.05 -11.10
C ALA A 28 5.26 -0.23 -10.19
N ILE A 29 5.79 0.47 -9.19
CA ILE A 29 5.01 1.32 -8.28
C ILE A 29 4.22 2.37 -9.08
N LYS A 30 4.88 3.12 -9.96
CA LYS A 30 4.23 4.11 -10.84
C LYS A 30 3.31 3.48 -11.89
N GLY A 31 3.49 2.20 -12.18
CA GLY A 31 2.61 1.42 -13.05
C GLY A 31 1.20 1.22 -12.46
N GLN A 32 0.96 1.58 -11.21
CA GLN A 32 -0.37 1.68 -10.62
C GLN A 32 -1.10 2.97 -11.04
N CYS A 33 -0.37 4.02 -11.43
CA CYS A 33 -0.94 5.32 -11.81
C CYS A 33 -1.74 5.27 -13.13
N GLY A 34 -2.79 6.06 -13.20
CA GLY A 34 -3.69 6.20 -14.35
C GLY A 34 -5.15 6.32 -13.93
N CYS A 35 -6.04 6.48 -14.91
CA CYS A 35 -7.47 6.32 -14.68
C CYS A 35 -7.82 4.84 -14.79
N GLN A 36 -8.51 4.31 -13.78
CA GLN A 36 -8.82 2.89 -13.64
C GLN A 36 -10.32 2.70 -13.46
N ALA A 37 -10.91 1.73 -14.16
CA ALA A 37 -12.15 1.10 -13.72
C ALA A 37 -11.77 0.08 -12.64
N VAL A 38 -12.15 0.37 -11.39
CA VAL A 38 -11.84 -0.47 -10.24
C VAL A 38 -13.01 -1.37 -9.89
N THR A 39 -12.73 -2.62 -9.57
CA THR A 39 -13.71 -3.56 -8.99
C THR A 39 -13.14 -4.18 -7.72
N PHE A 40 -13.90 -4.09 -6.64
CA PHE A 40 -13.60 -4.65 -5.33
C PHE A 40 -14.46 -5.89 -5.08
N LYS A 41 -13.86 -7.08 -5.01
CA LYS A 41 -14.54 -8.34 -4.75
C LYS A 41 -14.01 -9.00 -3.49
N TYR A 42 -14.91 -9.36 -2.56
CA TYR A 42 -14.53 -10.04 -1.33
C TYR A 42 -15.45 -11.23 -1.07
N ALA A 43 -14.86 -12.36 -0.73
CA ALA A 43 -15.58 -13.57 -0.36
C ALA A 43 -14.83 -14.32 0.73
N GLU A 44 -15.52 -14.68 1.80
CA GLU A 44 -14.99 -15.65 2.76
C GLU A 44 -14.89 -17.03 2.10
N THR A 45 -13.79 -17.74 2.33
CA THR A 45 -13.44 -18.97 1.61
C THR A 45 -13.41 -20.19 2.52
N PHE A 46 -12.75 -20.07 3.68
CA PHE A 46 -12.57 -21.18 4.61
C PHE A 46 -12.75 -20.69 6.05
N SER A 47 -13.17 -21.57 6.95
CA SER A 47 -13.15 -21.32 8.39
C SER A 47 -12.65 -22.57 9.11
N PRO A 48 -11.87 -22.42 10.20
CA PRO A 48 -11.55 -23.54 11.09
C PRO A 48 -12.77 -24.11 11.82
N ASN A 49 -13.86 -23.32 11.95
CA ASN A 49 -15.10 -23.77 12.57
C ASN A 49 -16.03 -24.39 11.51
N PRO A 50 -16.35 -25.69 11.60
CA PRO A 50 -17.21 -26.37 10.61
C PRO A 50 -18.66 -25.84 10.59
N GLU A 51 -19.12 -25.22 11.68
CA GLU A 51 -20.47 -24.65 11.79
C GLU A 51 -20.51 -23.17 11.35
N TYR A 52 -19.39 -22.62 10.89
CA TYR A 52 -19.31 -21.21 10.49
C TYR A 52 -20.17 -20.93 9.26
N LYS A 53 -21.01 -19.90 9.36
CA LYS A 53 -21.83 -19.41 8.25
C LYS A 53 -21.14 -18.23 7.58
N PHE A 54 -20.64 -18.47 6.38
CA PHE A 54 -19.99 -17.45 5.55
C PHE A 54 -20.91 -16.26 5.30
N LYS A 55 -20.33 -15.06 5.33
CA LYS A 55 -21.04 -13.83 4.99
C LYS A 55 -21.19 -13.67 3.49
N ASP A 56 -22.20 -12.89 3.10
CA ASP A 56 -22.45 -12.58 1.69
C ASP A 56 -21.22 -11.96 1.02
N ARG A 57 -20.99 -12.40 -0.22
CA ARG A 57 -19.97 -11.84 -1.09
C ARG A 57 -20.22 -10.35 -1.30
N LYS A 58 -19.14 -9.59 -1.40
CA LYS A 58 -19.19 -8.16 -1.70
C LYS A 58 -18.60 -7.92 -3.07
N GLU A 59 -19.30 -7.13 -3.87
CA GLU A 59 -18.83 -6.60 -5.14
C GLU A 59 -19.21 -5.13 -5.23
N LEU A 60 -18.21 -4.29 -5.44
CA LEU A 60 -18.34 -2.83 -5.58
C LEU A 60 -17.41 -2.39 -6.71
N GLY A 61 -17.65 -1.23 -7.29
CA GLY A 61 -16.77 -0.67 -8.31
C GLY A 61 -16.96 0.81 -8.50
N GLY A 62 -16.07 1.39 -9.28
CA GLY A 62 -16.07 2.81 -9.59
C GLY A 62 -14.96 3.17 -10.56
N LEU A 63 -14.78 4.46 -10.79
CA LEU A 63 -13.60 4.99 -11.45
C LEU A 63 -12.65 5.52 -10.40
N GLU A 64 -11.37 5.21 -10.53
CA GLU A 64 -10.34 5.63 -9.58
C GLU A 64 -9.17 6.23 -10.36
N TRP A 65 -8.81 7.46 -10.00
CA TRP A 65 -7.64 8.12 -10.53
C TRP A 65 -6.50 8.00 -9.54
N VAL A 66 -5.43 7.33 -10.00
CA VAL A 66 -4.21 7.11 -9.23
C VAL A 66 -3.10 7.96 -9.83
N PHE A 67 -2.42 8.76 -9.02
CA PHE A 67 -1.32 9.61 -9.48
C PHE A 67 -0.22 9.75 -8.43
N VAL A 68 0.97 10.17 -8.88
CA VAL A 68 2.09 10.50 -8.00
C VAL A 68 1.87 11.90 -7.43
N ASP A 69 1.73 11.98 -6.12
CA ASP A 69 1.56 13.24 -5.38
C ASP A 69 2.92 13.81 -4.92
N GLU A 70 3.81 12.93 -4.44
CA GLU A 70 5.17 13.29 -4.02
C GLU A 70 6.17 12.27 -4.57
N GLU A 71 7.32 12.77 -5.03
CA GLU A 71 8.45 11.93 -5.46
C GLU A 71 9.77 12.51 -4.95
N THR A 72 10.53 11.67 -4.24
CA THR A 72 11.88 11.95 -3.78
C THR A 72 12.78 10.72 -4.04
N PRO A 73 14.11 10.83 -3.89
CA PRO A 73 15.03 9.71 -4.11
C PRO A 73 14.83 8.50 -3.20
N SER A 74 13.99 8.57 -2.17
CA SER A 74 13.71 7.46 -1.25
C SER A 74 12.23 7.24 -0.97
N LYS A 75 11.33 8.05 -1.57
CA LYS A 75 9.89 8.04 -1.29
C LYS A 75 9.06 8.32 -2.54
N LEU A 76 7.97 7.58 -2.70
CA LEU A 76 6.88 7.88 -3.62
C LEU A 76 5.57 7.93 -2.84
N VAL A 77 4.72 8.92 -3.10
CA VAL A 77 3.36 8.97 -2.56
C VAL A 77 2.39 8.84 -3.72
N LEU A 78 1.54 7.83 -3.68
CA LEU A 78 0.42 7.70 -4.63
C LEU A 78 -0.88 8.09 -3.94
N MET A 79 -1.63 8.96 -4.60
CA MET A 79 -2.96 9.38 -4.17
C MET A 79 -4.01 8.71 -5.04
N HIS A 80 -5.09 8.26 -4.41
CA HIS A 80 -6.22 7.62 -5.06
C HIS A 80 -7.48 8.44 -4.86
N LEU A 81 -8.08 8.91 -5.96
CA LEU A 81 -9.33 9.66 -5.97
C LEU A 81 -10.42 8.83 -6.64
N LEU A 82 -11.48 8.52 -5.90
CA LEU A 82 -12.63 7.79 -6.40
C LEU A 82 -13.63 8.78 -7.03
N VAL A 83 -14.11 8.45 -8.23
CA VAL A 83 -15.16 9.18 -8.94
C VAL A 83 -16.43 8.35 -8.94
N ILE A 84 -17.48 8.89 -8.33
CA ILE A 84 -18.81 8.29 -8.23
C ILE A 84 -19.79 9.13 -9.05
N ASN A 85 -20.68 8.48 -9.81
CA ASN A 85 -21.71 9.12 -10.63
C ASN A 85 -21.13 10.24 -11.53
N ASP A 86 -19.98 9.96 -12.14
CA ASP A 86 -19.24 10.81 -13.10
C ASP A 86 -18.76 12.17 -12.59
N SER A 87 -19.04 12.55 -11.34
CA SER A 87 -18.85 13.93 -10.87
C SER A 87 -18.48 14.07 -9.40
N THR A 88 -18.88 13.13 -8.54
CA THR A 88 -18.55 13.18 -7.11
C THR A 88 -17.15 12.61 -6.91
N VAL A 89 -16.22 13.45 -6.47
CA VAL A 89 -14.83 13.06 -6.19
C VAL A 89 -14.64 12.86 -4.69
N ILE A 90 -14.07 11.73 -4.30
CA ILE A 90 -13.75 11.40 -2.92
C ILE A 90 -12.25 11.08 -2.85
N LYS A 91 -11.54 11.73 -1.92
CA LYS A 91 -10.22 11.26 -1.51
C LYS A 91 -10.37 9.87 -0.91
N HIS A 92 -9.96 8.84 -1.63
CA HIS A 92 -10.29 7.47 -1.27
C HIS A 92 -9.25 6.89 -0.31
N TRP A 93 -7.99 6.89 -0.72
CA TRP A 93 -6.87 6.46 0.11
C TRP A 93 -5.56 7.00 -0.46
N ARG A 94 -4.51 6.90 0.37
CA ARG A 94 -3.14 7.27 0.00
C ARG A 94 -2.21 6.12 0.35
N GLU A 95 -1.18 5.93 -0.46
CA GLU A 95 -0.11 5.00 -0.16
C GLU A 95 1.25 5.68 -0.26
N ASP A 96 2.04 5.55 0.80
CA ASP A 96 3.42 5.99 0.85
C ASP A 96 4.33 4.79 0.65
N TRP A 97 5.18 4.86 -0.37
CA TRP A 97 6.21 3.90 -0.68
C TRP A 97 7.55 4.45 -0.21
N SER A 98 8.20 3.79 0.75
CA SER A 98 9.50 4.19 1.29
C SER A 98 10.55 3.11 1.07
N TYR A 99 11.67 3.47 0.45
CA TYR A 99 12.76 2.54 0.14
C TYR A 99 13.64 2.27 1.38
N GLU A 100 13.90 0.99 1.67
CA GLU A 100 14.71 0.52 2.81
C GLU A 100 14.31 1.15 4.17
N ASN A 101 13.00 1.37 4.40
CA ASN A 101 12.51 1.96 5.64
C ASN A 101 12.80 1.05 6.85
N THR A 102 13.51 1.58 7.84
CA THR A 102 13.89 0.84 9.06
C THR A 102 12.90 1.00 10.21
N ALA A 103 11.88 1.85 10.09
CA ALA A 103 10.94 2.12 11.17
C ALA A 103 9.49 1.95 10.68
N LEU A 104 8.90 0.79 10.97
CA LEU A 104 7.54 0.45 10.54
C LEU A 104 6.53 0.71 11.64
N LEU A 105 5.37 1.25 11.30
CA LEU A 105 4.23 1.37 12.22
C LEU A 105 3.30 0.15 12.08
N ALA A 106 3.50 -0.86 12.93
CA ALA A 106 2.75 -2.11 12.88
C ALA A 106 1.49 -2.04 13.73
N TYR A 107 0.32 -2.31 13.12
CA TYR A 107 -0.94 -2.42 13.86
C TYR A 107 -0.91 -3.61 14.81
N GLN A 108 -1.48 -3.42 16.01
CA GLN A 108 -1.65 -4.50 16.98
C GLN A 108 -3.13 -4.84 17.14
N GLN A 109 -3.91 -3.98 17.78
CA GLN A 109 -5.34 -4.21 18.01
C GLN A 109 -6.03 -2.93 18.45
N GLY A 110 -7.31 -2.78 18.13
CA GLY A 110 -8.10 -1.61 18.52
C GLY A 110 -7.47 -0.34 17.94
N LYS A 111 -6.91 0.50 18.81
CA LYS A 111 -6.21 1.74 18.46
C LYS A 111 -4.69 1.67 18.67
N ILE A 112 -4.14 0.48 18.94
CA ILE A 112 -2.74 0.29 19.32
C ILE A 112 -1.90 0.04 18.06
N TRP A 113 -0.84 0.84 17.93
CA TRP A 113 0.17 0.74 16.89
C TRP A 113 1.56 0.76 17.54
N ASN A 114 2.44 -0.14 17.09
CA ASN A 114 3.79 -0.25 17.62
C ASN A 114 4.82 0.10 16.55
N ASN A 115 5.84 0.86 16.94
CA ASN A 115 7.01 1.05 16.11
C ASN A 115 7.87 -0.21 16.14
N THR A 116 8.05 -0.83 14.97
CA THR A 116 8.93 -1.98 14.78
C THR A 116 10.17 -1.49 14.05
N LEU A 117 11.31 -1.53 14.75
CA LEU A 117 12.60 -1.19 14.16
C LEU A 117 13.18 -2.42 13.45
N LYS A 118 13.64 -2.20 12.22
CA LYS A 118 14.40 -3.17 11.42
C LYS A 118 15.80 -2.64 11.18
N THR A 119 16.76 -3.54 11.08
CA THR A 119 18.14 -3.21 10.68
C THR A 119 18.21 -2.98 9.18
N LYS A 120 19.19 -2.19 8.71
CA LYS A 120 19.41 -1.96 7.27
C LYS A 120 19.53 -3.27 6.44
N PRO A 121 20.22 -4.33 6.91
CA PRO A 121 20.24 -5.60 6.19
C PRO A 121 18.87 -6.26 6.02
N GLU A 122 17.96 -6.11 6.98
CA GLU A 122 16.62 -6.73 6.92
C GLU A 122 15.68 -6.06 5.92
N VAL A 123 15.92 -4.80 5.59
CA VAL A 123 15.08 -4.00 4.68
C VAL A 123 15.80 -3.67 3.37
N LYS A 124 16.99 -4.23 3.17
CA LYS A 124 17.77 -4.02 1.96
C LYS A 124 16.96 -4.38 0.72
N ASP A 125 16.98 -3.49 -0.26
CA ASP A 125 16.23 -3.60 -1.52
C ASP A 125 14.70 -3.71 -1.36
N GLN A 126 14.16 -3.45 -0.16
CA GLN A 126 12.71 -3.52 0.07
C GLN A 126 12.06 -2.15 -0.08
N TRP A 127 10.79 -2.20 -0.46
CA TRP A 127 9.89 -1.08 -0.40
C TRP A 127 8.85 -1.33 0.68
N THR A 128 8.69 -0.37 1.57
CA THR A 128 7.60 -0.33 2.55
C THR A 128 6.42 0.41 1.94
N GLN A 129 5.26 -0.25 1.89
CA GLN A 129 3.98 0.38 1.59
C GLN A 129 3.28 0.72 2.90
N LYS A 130 2.93 2.00 3.08
CA LYS A 130 2.07 2.48 4.16
C LYS A 130 0.79 3.03 3.58
N VAL A 131 -0.32 2.42 3.94
CA VAL A 131 -1.65 2.81 3.45
C VAL A 131 -2.37 3.65 4.48
N PHE A 132 -3.03 4.71 4.02
CA PHE A 132 -3.84 5.62 4.81
C PHE A 132 -5.29 5.62 4.33
N GLU A 133 -6.21 5.80 5.26
CA GLU A 133 -7.65 5.94 4.98
C GLU A 133 -7.99 7.34 4.41
N VAL A 134 -9.28 7.55 4.12
CA VAL A 134 -9.86 8.83 3.67
C VAL A 134 -9.46 10.01 4.57
N ASP A 135 -9.37 9.79 5.89
CA ASP A 135 -9.04 10.80 6.91
C ASP A 135 -7.54 10.89 7.24
N ASP A 136 -6.69 10.30 6.40
CA ASP A 136 -5.24 10.17 6.60
C ASP A 136 -4.82 9.39 7.87
N SER A 137 -5.74 8.64 8.50
CA SER A 137 -5.37 7.70 9.55
C SER A 137 -4.64 6.48 8.95
N PRO A 138 -3.60 5.94 9.61
CA PRO A 138 -2.91 4.74 9.14
C PRO A 138 -3.87 3.54 9.07
N ARG A 139 -3.84 2.80 7.97
CA ARG A 139 -4.63 1.58 7.75
C ARG A 139 -3.80 0.33 7.90
N TYR A 140 -2.63 0.29 7.29
CA TYR A 140 -1.62 -0.75 7.51
C TYR A 140 -0.27 -0.33 6.93
N GLU A 141 0.79 -0.98 7.40
CA GLU A 141 2.14 -0.77 6.90
C GLU A 141 2.86 -2.12 6.79
N GLY A 142 3.62 -2.31 5.72
CA GLY A 142 4.47 -3.48 5.58
C GLY A 142 5.49 -3.36 4.47
N THR A 143 6.51 -4.22 4.52
CA THR A 143 7.71 -4.13 3.69
C THR A 143 8.00 -5.44 3.00
N ALA A 144 8.42 -5.37 1.73
CA ALA A 144 8.84 -6.50 0.93
C ALA A 144 9.67 -6.04 -0.28
N THR A 145 10.32 -6.98 -0.97
CA THR A 145 10.99 -6.72 -2.24
C THR A 145 10.00 -6.82 -3.40
N TRP A 146 10.24 -6.06 -4.47
CA TRP A 146 9.60 -6.33 -5.75
C TRP A 146 10.27 -7.53 -6.43
N ASN A 147 9.46 -8.41 -7.01
CA ASN A 147 9.89 -9.51 -7.87
C ASN A 147 9.47 -9.22 -9.31
N HIS A 148 10.45 -9.27 -10.21
CA HIS A 148 10.26 -9.10 -11.65
C HIS A 148 10.69 -10.37 -12.38
N ALA A 149 9.71 -11.14 -12.87
CA ALA A 149 9.94 -12.41 -13.57
C ALA A 149 8.85 -12.64 -14.61
N ASP A 150 9.22 -13.16 -15.78
CA ASP A 150 8.30 -13.52 -16.87
C ASP A 150 7.31 -12.40 -17.25
N GLY A 151 7.77 -11.15 -17.26
CA GLY A 151 6.93 -9.98 -17.57
C GLY A 151 5.93 -9.60 -16.47
N ARG A 152 5.98 -10.25 -15.31
CA ARG A 152 5.16 -9.92 -14.13
C ARG A 152 5.97 -9.11 -13.13
N HIS A 153 5.32 -8.15 -12.48
CA HIS A 153 5.92 -7.30 -11.46
C HIS A 153 5.07 -7.39 -10.21
N THR A 154 5.64 -7.99 -9.16
CA THR A 154 4.89 -8.36 -7.97
C THR A 154 5.54 -7.86 -6.70
N TRP A 155 4.73 -7.35 -5.78
CA TRP A 155 5.13 -7.02 -4.42
C TRP A 155 4.17 -7.69 -3.46
N GLU A 156 4.69 -8.40 -2.47
CA GLU A 156 3.87 -9.18 -1.55
C GLU A 156 4.33 -9.06 -0.11
N ASN A 157 3.41 -8.73 0.78
CA ASN A 157 3.66 -8.66 2.22
C ASN A 157 2.49 -9.24 3.01
N THR A 158 2.72 -9.59 4.27
CA THR A 158 1.64 -9.82 5.24
C THR A 158 1.76 -8.85 6.39
N THR A 159 0.66 -8.22 6.77
CA THR A 159 0.59 -7.27 7.89
C THR A 159 -0.80 -7.26 8.51
N ASP A 160 -0.88 -6.90 9.79
CA ASP A 160 -2.15 -6.73 10.48
C ASP A 160 -2.73 -5.33 10.21
N ALA A 161 -4.06 -5.23 10.24
CA ALA A 161 -4.80 -4.00 10.02
C ALA A 161 -6.07 -3.95 10.89
N PRO A 162 -6.62 -2.74 11.14
CA PRO A 162 -7.96 -2.59 11.66
C PRO A 162 -9.02 -3.23 10.75
N LEU A 163 -10.23 -3.38 11.28
CA LEU A 163 -11.38 -3.79 10.48
C LEU A 163 -11.65 -2.76 9.38
N PRO A 164 -11.96 -3.19 8.14
CA PRO A 164 -12.40 -2.28 7.11
C PRO A 164 -13.76 -1.69 7.50
N ARG A 165 -14.00 -0.42 7.13
CA ARG A 165 -15.16 0.37 7.57
C ARG A 165 -16.51 -0.37 7.47
N ARG A 166 -16.70 -1.15 6.41
CA ARG A 166 -17.92 -1.94 6.14
C ARG A 166 -18.26 -2.98 7.22
N GLU A 167 -17.28 -3.42 7.99
CA GLU A 167 -17.46 -4.52 8.97
C GLU A 167 -17.89 -3.98 10.34
N TYR A 168 -17.60 -2.72 10.70
CA TYR A 168 -17.92 -2.18 12.04
C TYR A 168 -19.43 -2.19 12.38
N THR A 169 -20.31 -2.19 11.37
CA THR A 169 -21.77 -2.22 11.58
C THR A 169 -22.37 -3.61 11.36
N THR A 170 -21.59 -4.58 10.87
CA THR A 170 -22.10 -5.89 10.43
C THR A 170 -21.41 -7.05 11.12
N ARG A 171 -20.30 -6.80 11.83
CA ARG A 171 -19.45 -7.80 12.45
C ARG A 171 -18.99 -7.34 13.83
N SER A 172 -18.84 -8.31 14.71
CA SER A 172 -18.30 -8.15 16.07
C SER A 172 -17.51 -9.38 16.52
N ASP A 173 -17.28 -10.35 15.62
CA ASP A 173 -16.71 -11.67 15.87
C ASP A 173 -15.18 -11.71 15.75
N TYR A 174 -14.53 -10.65 15.25
CA TYR A 174 -13.08 -10.57 15.10
C TYR A 174 -12.57 -9.14 15.33
N THR A 175 -11.28 -8.99 15.65
CA THR A 175 -10.70 -7.70 16.08
C THR A 175 -9.53 -7.23 15.22
N VAL A 176 -8.94 -8.12 14.42
CA VAL A 176 -7.79 -7.84 13.56
C VAL A 176 -8.01 -8.46 12.19
N LEU A 177 -7.73 -7.70 11.12
CA LEU A 177 -7.63 -8.25 9.78
C LEU A 177 -6.16 -8.46 9.45
N ARG A 178 -5.71 -9.72 9.41
CA ARG A 178 -4.37 -10.07 8.92
C ARG A 178 -4.43 -10.17 7.41
N ARG A 179 -3.70 -9.30 6.72
CA ARG A 179 -3.80 -9.09 5.27
C ARG A 179 -2.52 -9.53 4.61
N THR A 180 -2.59 -10.53 3.74
CA THR A 180 -1.54 -10.78 2.75
C THR A 180 -1.88 -9.97 1.51
N ASN A 181 -1.14 -8.89 1.25
CA ASN A 181 -1.34 -8.03 0.09
C ASN A 181 -0.36 -8.45 -1.00
N ARG A 182 -0.87 -8.75 -2.20
CA ARG A 182 -0.08 -8.98 -3.40
C ARG A 182 -0.49 -7.97 -4.46
N ILE A 183 0.43 -7.07 -4.81
CA ILE A 183 0.25 -6.11 -5.91
C ILE A 183 0.91 -6.71 -7.14
N VAL A 184 0.14 -6.87 -8.22
CA VAL A 184 0.62 -7.37 -9.51
C VAL A 184 0.38 -6.29 -10.56
N VAL A 185 1.45 -5.72 -11.08
CA VAL A 185 1.37 -4.63 -12.07
C VAL A 185 1.55 -5.18 -13.48
N SER A 186 0.72 -4.70 -14.40
CA SER A 186 0.69 -5.10 -15.81
C SER A 186 0.52 -3.88 -16.72
N GLU A 187 0.62 -4.08 -18.04
CA GLU A 187 0.39 -3.01 -19.01
C GLU A 187 -1.08 -2.54 -19.02
N THR A 188 -2.02 -3.41 -18.65
CA THR A 188 -3.46 -3.14 -18.67
C THR A 188 -4.00 -2.55 -17.36
N GLY A 189 -3.14 -2.37 -16.35
CA GLY A 189 -3.53 -1.93 -15.01
C GLY A 189 -2.83 -2.74 -13.93
N TYR A 190 -3.44 -2.89 -12.75
CA TYR A 190 -2.86 -3.69 -11.68
C TYR A 190 -3.91 -4.43 -10.87
N LEU A 191 -3.48 -5.53 -10.25
CA LEU A 191 -4.29 -6.35 -9.38
C LEU A 191 -3.76 -6.21 -7.97
N HIS A 192 -4.60 -5.85 -7.02
CA HIS A 192 -4.33 -6.04 -5.59
C HIS A 192 -5.10 -7.27 -5.12
N ASP A 193 -4.39 -8.40 -5.19
CA ASP A 193 -4.84 -9.70 -4.74
C ASP A 193 -4.57 -9.85 -3.25
N GLN A 194 -5.56 -10.30 -2.50
CA GLN A 194 -5.52 -10.36 -1.05
C GLN A 194 -5.93 -11.73 -0.53
N ASP A 195 -5.09 -12.32 0.31
CA ASP A 195 -5.44 -13.48 1.12
C ASP A 195 -5.51 -13.03 2.58
N ASN A 196 -6.72 -12.81 3.08
CA ASN A 196 -6.96 -12.24 4.40
C ASN A 196 -7.36 -13.31 5.41
N ALA A 197 -6.97 -13.13 6.67
CA ALA A 197 -7.53 -13.84 7.82
C ALA A 197 -8.23 -12.84 8.75
N LYS A 198 -9.48 -13.12 9.10
CA LYS A 198 -10.23 -12.42 10.14
C LYS A 198 -9.89 -13.07 11.47
N VAL A 199 -9.16 -12.33 12.32
CA VAL A 199 -8.58 -12.85 13.57
C VAL A 199 -9.26 -12.21 14.77
N LEU A 200 -9.77 -13.04 15.67
CA LEU A 200 -10.11 -12.65 17.02
C LEU A 200 -8.83 -12.71 17.86
N ARG A 201 -8.31 -11.54 18.20
CA ARG A 201 -7.18 -11.37 19.14
C ARG A 201 -7.71 -10.88 20.48
N ASN A 202 -7.29 -11.49 21.58
CA ASN A 202 -7.63 -11.11 22.95
C ASN A 202 -6.52 -11.57 23.92
N ASP A 203 -6.72 -11.41 25.23
CA ASP A 203 -5.74 -11.79 26.25
C ASP A 203 -5.45 -13.31 26.30
N GLU A 204 -6.35 -14.13 25.75
CA GLU A 204 -6.20 -15.59 25.68
C GLU A 204 -5.42 -16.04 24.43
N GLY A 205 -5.19 -15.13 23.47
CA GLY A 205 -4.40 -15.36 22.26
C GLY A 205 -5.11 -14.97 20.97
N GLU A 206 -4.83 -15.71 19.90
CA GLU A 206 -5.38 -15.47 18.57
C GLU A 206 -6.15 -16.68 18.06
N THR A 207 -7.34 -16.42 17.52
CA THR A 207 -8.16 -17.41 16.83
C THR A 207 -8.57 -16.88 15.46
N VAL A 208 -8.34 -17.66 14.40
CA VAL A 208 -8.85 -17.33 13.06
C VAL A 208 -10.33 -17.69 12.99
N ILE A 209 -11.16 -16.70 12.63
CA ILE A 209 -12.61 -16.87 12.46
C ILE A 209 -12.93 -17.32 11.05
N ALA A 210 -12.35 -16.66 10.05
CA ALA A 210 -12.52 -17.00 8.65
C ALA A 210 -11.35 -16.47 7.82
N TYR A 211 -11.07 -17.15 6.71
CA TYR A 211 -10.24 -16.67 5.63
C TYR A 211 -11.12 -15.98 4.58
N GLU A 212 -10.59 -14.93 3.95
CA GLU A 212 -11.28 -14.12 2.94
C GLU A 212 -10.35 -13.90 1.75
N LYS A 213 -10.84 -14.21 0.54
CA LYS A 213 -10.22 -13.78 -0.70
C LYS A 213 -10.71 -12.38 -1.04
N GLY A 214 -9.78 -11.44 -1.20
CA GLY A 214 -10.05 -10.10 -1.70
C GLY A 214 -9.39 -9.88 -3.06
N ILE A 215 -10.10 -9.24 -3.98
CA ILE A 215 -9.57 -8.86 -5.29
C ILE A 215 -9.96 -7.41 -5.52
N ASN A 216 -8.97 -6.53 -5.62
CA ASN A 216 -9.16 -5.18 -6.15
C ASN A 216 -8.52 -5.15 -7.54
N ASP A 217 -9.35 -5.23 -8.58
CA ASP A 217 -8.93 -5.24 -9.99
C ASP A 217 -9.01 -3.83 -10.55
N TYR A 218 -7.87 -3.25 -10.91
CA TYR A 218 -7.75 -1.91 -11.48
C TYR A 218 -7.41 -2.03 -12.96
N ARG A 219 -8.37 -1.73 -13.83
CA ARG A 219 -8.20 -1.81 -15.29
C ARG A 219 -8.09 -0.43 -15.88
N ARG A 220 -7.02 -0.19 -16.64
CA ARG A 220 -6.77 1.11 -17.28
C ARG A 220 -7.91 1.45 -18.23
N VAL A 221 -8.41 2.67 -18.11
CA VAL A 221 -9.37 3.28 -19.02
C VAL A 221 -8.80 4.61 -19.53
N PRO A 222 -9.38 5.22 -20.58
CA PRO A 222 -8.91 6.52 -21.07
C PRO A 222 -8.87 7.56 -19.94
N ALA A 223 -7.81 8.37 -19.91
CA ALA A 223 -7.60 9.36 -18.85
C ALA A 223 -8.76 10.35 -18.69
N THR A 224 -9.50 10.61 -19.78
CA THR A 224 -10.70 11.46 -19.81
C THR A 224 -11.83 10.95 -18.94
N ALA A 225 -11.90 9.64 -18.66
CA ALA A 225 -12.92 9.10 -17.75
C ALA A 225 -12.75 9.60 -16.30
N CYS A 226 -11.54 9.99 -15.91
CA CYS A 226 -11.24 10.54 -14.58
C CYS A 226 -11.06 12.07 -14.59
N GLN A 227 -11.55 12.76 -15.62
CA GLN A 227 -11.36 14.20 -15.76
C GLN A 227 -11.90 14.98 -14.55
N ALA A 228 -13.04 14.55 -13.97
CA ALA A 228 -13.60 15.17 -12.77
C ALA A 228 -12.61 15.16 -11.60
N ALA A 229 -11.92 14.04 -11.34
CA ALA A 229 -10.91 13.94 -10.28
C ALA A 229 -9.67 14.79 -10.56
N GLN A 230 -9.23 14.85 -11.82
CA GLN A 230 -8.08 15.67 -12.23
C GLN A 230 -8.36 17.16 -12.02
N ILE A 231 -9.55 17.62 -12.42
CA ILE A 231 -9.98 19.00 -12.20
C ILE A 231 -10.11 19.29 -10.71
N TRP A 232 -10.77 18.40 -9.96
CA TRP A 232 -10.96 18.56 -8.52
C TRP A 232 -9.64 18.69 -7.77
N TRP A 233 -8.63 17.87 -8.10
CA TRP A 233 -7.31 17.91 -7.46
C TRP A 233 -6.52 19.18 -7.77
N THR A 234 -6.62 19.69 -9.00
CA THR A 234 -5.86 20.86 -9.46
C THR A 234 -6.51 22.19 -9.09
N CYS A 235 -7.76 22.17 -8.63
CA CYS A 235 -8.51 23.37 -8.29
C CYS A 235 -8.29 23.77 -6.81
N GLU A 236 -7.42 24.75 -6.57
CA GLU A 236 -7.45 25.50 -5.29
C GLU A 236 -8.62 26.51 -5.30
N PRO A 237 -9.49 26.58 -4.27
CA PRO A 237 -9.57 25.79 -3.03
C PRO A 237 -10.84 24.91 -3.03
N CYS A 238 -10.83 23.73 -3.65
CA CYS A 238 -11.95 22.79 -3.58
C CYS A 238 -11.71 21.59 -2.64
N GLY A 239 -10.60 21.55 -1.91
CA GLY A 239 -10.13 20.36 -1.19
C GLY A 239 -9.76 20.51 0.29
N THR A 240 -10.00 21.65 0.95
CA THR A 240 -9.80 21.78 2.41
C THR A 240 -11.14 21.77 3.14
N ASN A 241 -11.47 20.63 3.74
CA ASN A 241 -12.25 20.52 4.97
C ASN A 241 -11.73 19.33 5.77
#